data_AF-A0A4Q4Y749-F1
#
_entry.id   AF-A0A4Q4Y749-F1
#
_cell.length_a   1.000
_cell.length_b   1.000
_cell.length_c   1.000
_cell.angle_alpha   90.00
_cell.angle_beta   90.00
_cell.angle_gamma   90.00
#
_symmetry.space_group_name_H-M   'P 1'
#
loop_
_entity.id
_entity.type
_entity.pdbx_description
1 polymer ?
#
loop_
_entity_poly.entity_id
_entity_poly.type
_entity_poly.pdbx_seq_one_letter_code
_entity_poly.pdbx_strand_id
1 'polypeptide(L)'
;MNTDIFQDLYEIRPQRWIENPKISRVVMTFSRGSRGCVCLNLVRRELSTILAGIFLRYDAYRGQKGPALELYDTIRGRDINAVMDYILPFPTRGSPDLRVRIGD
;
A
#
# COMPACT_ATOMS: atom_id res chain seq x y z
N MET A 1 6.29 0.38 -15.22
CA MET A 1 5.76 1.64 -14.61
C MET A 1 6.02 2.78 -15.60
N ASN A 2 5.05 3.69 -15.82
CA ASN A 2 5.16 4.74 -16.85
C ASN A 2 5.43 6.12 -16.21
N THR A 3 6.63 6.66 -16.44
CA THR A 3 7.11 7.95 -15.90
C THR A 3 6.51 9.17 -16.57
N ASP A 4 6.04 9.05 -17.81
CA ASP A 4 5.43 10.15 -18.57
C ASP A 4 4.03 10.48 -18.01
N ILE A 5 3.35 9.48 -17.45
CA ILE A 5 2.02 9.61 -16.85
C ILE A 5 2.12 9.86 -15.35
N PHE A 6 3.02 9.15 -14.65
CA PHE A 6 3.16 9.23 -13.20
C PHE A 6 4.55 9.73 -12.83
N GLN A 7 4.66 10.99 -12.41
CA GLN A 7 5.89 11.55 -11.82
C GLN A 7 6.13 10.98 -10.41
N ASP A 8 7.36 10.90 -9.92
CA ASP A 8 7.67 10.42 -8.56
C ASP A 8 7.04 9.04 -8.24
N LEU A 9 7.24 8.06 -9.15
CA LEU A 9 6.60 6.74 -9.09
C LEU A 9 6.82 5.97 -7.76
N TYR A 10 7.94 6.22 -7.10
CA TYR A 10 8.33 5.52 -5.89
C TYR A 10 7.88 6.24 -4.60
N GLU A 11 7.21 7.40 -4.75
CA GLU A 11 6.70 8.20 -3.66
C GLU A 11 5.20 7.98 -3.45
N ILE A 12 4.80 7.85 -2.17
CA ILE A 12 3.39 7.79 -1.79
C ILE A 12 2.85 9.23 -1.77
N ARG A 13 2.30 9.68 -2.90
CA ARG A 13 1.70 11.03 -3.07
C ARG A 13 0.20 10.95 -3.38
N PRO A 14 -0.68 10.89 -2.35
CA PRO A 14 -2.13 10.86 -2.54
C PRO A 14 -2.70 12.10 -3.26
N GLN A 15 -2.05 13.26 -3.12
CA GLN A 15 -2.48 14.54 -3.70
C GLN A 15 -2.65 14.47 -5.23
N ARG A 16 -1.87 13.61 -5.91
CA ARG A 16 -1.95 13.38 -7.36
C ARG A 16 -3.36 13.06 -7.85
N TRP A 17 -4.14 12.33 -7.05
CA TRP A 17 -5.51 11.93 -7.41
C TRP A 17 -6.50 13.09 -7.29
N ILE A 18 -6.19 14.09 -6.46
CA ILE A 18 -7.00 15.30 -6.26
C ILE A 18 -6.66 16.33 -7.34
N GLU A 19 -5.36 16.55 -7.57
CA GLU A 19 -4.84 17.50 -8.56
C GLU A 19 -5.22 17.10 -10.00
N ASN A 20 -5.17 15.80 -10.31
CA ASN A 20 -5.54 15.29 -11.63
C ASN A 20 -6.42 14.03 -11.53
N PRO A 21 -7.74 14.17 -11.30
CA PRO A 21 -8.65 13.02 -11.15
C PRO A 21 -8.71 12.11 -12.39
N LYS A 22 -8.36 12.62 -13.58
CA LYS A 22 -8.37 11.85 -14.84
C LYS A 22 -7.34 10.73 -14.85
N ILE A 23 -6.27 10.83 -14.04
CA ILE A 23 -5.22 9.81 -13.98
C ILE A 23 -5.74 8.46 -13.46
N SER A 24 -6.87 8.44 -12.74
CA SER A 24 -7.58 7.21 -12.35
C SER A 24 -8.02 6.34 -13.53
N ARG A 25 -8.18 6.91 -14.72
CA ARG A 25 -8.62 6.18 -15.92
C ARG A 25 -7.54 5.27 -16.49
N VAL A 26 -6.28 5.60 -16.27
CA VAL A 26 -5.11 4.87 -16.81
C VAL A 26 -4.50 3.90 -15.80
N VAL A 27 -5.05 3.80 -14.59
CA VAL A 27 -4.66 2.80 -13.59
C VAL A 27 -5.24 1.45 -13.96
N MET A 28 -4.37 0.43 -13.97
CA MET A 28 -4.72 -0.94 -14.36
C MET A 28 -4.48 -1.99 -13.24
N THR A 29 -4.31 -1.56 -11.99
CA THR A 29 -4.06 -2.46 -10.84
C THR A 29 -5.06 -3.60 -10.71
N PHE A 30 -6.32 -3.36 -11.08
CA PHE A 30 -7.41 -4.36 -11.05
C PHE A 30 -7.93 -4.73 -12.44
N SER A 31 -7.09 -4.57 -13.48
CA SER A 31 -7.50 -4.67 -14.89
C SER A 31 -8.67 -3.74 -15.26
N ARG A 32 -9.17 -3.81 -16.49
CA ARG A 32 -10.33 -3.03 -16.98
C ARG A 32 -11.16 -3.84 -17.98
N GLY A 33 -12.38 -3.37 -18.25
CA GLY A 33 -13.28 -3.97 -19.24
C GLY A 33 -13.90 -5.28 -18.75
N SER A 34 -14.24 -6.17 -19.68
CA SER A 34 -14.91 -7.45 -19.37
C SER A 34 -14.07 -8.44 -18.56
N ARG A 35 -12.75 -8.20 -18.46
CA ARG A 35 -11.81 -9.00 -17.64
C ARG A 35 -11.32 -8.23 -16.41
N GLY A 36 -12.05 -7.21 -15.97
CA GLY A 36 -11.75 -6.50 -14.73
C GLY A 36 -11.91 -7.40 -13.49
N CYS A 37 -11.23 -7.06 -12.40
CA CYS A 37 -11.38 -7.75 -11.12
C CYS A 37 -12.84 -7.66 -10.63
N VAL A 38 -13.48 -8.82 -10.47
CA VAL A 38 -14.86 -8.92 -9.98
C VAL A 38 -14.99 -8.39 -8.54
N CYS A 39 -13.91 -8.48 -7.76
CA CYS A 39 -13.89 -8.07 -6.35
C CYS A 39 -13.57 -6.58 -6.14
N LEU A 40 -13.50 -5.75 -7.19
CA LEU A 40 -13.04 -4.35 -7.06
C LEU A 40 -13.82 -3.54 -6.01
N ASN A 41 -15.13 -3.68 -5.95
CA ASN A 41 -15.96 -2.96 -4.98
C ASN A 41 -15.73 -3.46 -3.54
N LEU A 42 -15.58 -4.77 -3.37
CA LEU A 42 -15.28 -5.35 -2.06
C LEU A 42 -13.91 -4.89 -1.57
N VAL A 43 -12.88 -4.98 -2.41
CA VAL A 43 -11.51 -4.56 -2.05
C VAL A 43 -11.47 -3.09 -1.66
N ARG A 44 -12.20 -2.20 -2.35
CA ARG A 44 -12.28 -0.77 -1.99
C ARG A 44 -12.90 -0.55 -0.61
N ARG A 45 -13.93 -1.34 -0.26
CA ARG A 45 -14.56 -1.28 1.05
C ARG A 45 -13.64 -1.81 2.14
N GLU A 46 -13.06 -2.99 1.93
CA GLU A 46 -12.15 -3.61 2.89
C GLU A 46 -10.91 -2.74 3.14
N LEU A 47 -10.31 -2.17 2.08
CA LEU A 47 -9.16 -1.28 2.22
C LEU A 47 -9.50 -0.05 3.07
N SER A 48 -10.67 0.55 2.86
CA SER A 48 -11.14 1.69 3.67
C SER A 48 -11.33 1.29 5.14
N THR A 49 -11.94 0.12 5.40
CA THR A 49 -12.16 -0.39 6.76
C THR A 49 -10.84 -0.69 7.48
N ILE A 50 -9.90 -1.34 6.80
CA ILE A 50 -8.58 -1.67 7.34
C ILE A 50 -7.81 -0.40 7.65
N LEU A 51 -7.77 0.57 6.73
CA LEU A 51 -7.08 1.85 6.95
C LEU A 51 -7.68 2.62 8.12
N ALA A 52 -9.01 2.69 8.21
CA ALA A 52 -9.69 3.30 9.36
C ALA A 52 -9.33 2.59 10.67
N GLY A 53 -9.32 1.25 10.67
CA GLY A 53 -8.93 0.45 11.83
C GLY A 53 -7.50 0.71 12.28
N ILE A 54 -6.56 0.89 11.35
CA ILE A 54 -5.16 1.22 11.68
C ILE A 54 -5.08 2.63 12.27
N PHE A 55 -5.57 3.65 11.55
CA PHE A 55 -5.40 5.05 11.94
C PHE A 55 -6.19 5.47 13.17
N LEU A 56 -7.34 4.86 13.44
CA LEU A 56 -8.17 5.23 14.59
C LEU A 56 -7.79 4.49 15.87
N ARG A 57 -7.13 3.33 15.76
CA ARG A 57 -6.84 2.48 16.92
C ARG A 57 -5.38 2.48 17.35
N TYR A 58 -4.46 2.80 16.44
CA TYR A 58 -3.03 2.71 16.73
C TYR A 58 -2.29 3.99 16.35
N ASP A 59 -1.37 4.39 17.22
CA ASP A 59 -0.38 5.40 16.92
C ASP A 59 0.93 4.77 16.41
N ALA A 60 1.80 5.59 15.82
CA ALA A 60 3.18 5.17 15.58
C ALA A 60 3.92 5.12 16.92
N TYR A 61 4.57 4.00 17.22
CA TYR A 61 5.31 3.85 18.48
C TYR A 61 6.52 4.80 18.52
N ARG A 62 6.60 5.56 19.61
CA ARG A 62 7.63 6.55 19.95
C ARG A 62 8.02 6.46 21.44
N GLY A 63 7.72 5.33 22.09
CA GLY A 63 7.93 5.13 23.54
C GLY A 63 6.75 5.56 24.43
N GLN A 64 5.59 5.89 23.85
CA GLN A 64 4.38 6.18 24.60
C GLN A 64 3.67 4.90 25.08
N LYS A 65 2.80 5.05 26.07
CA LYS A 65 1.82 4.03 26.47
C LYS A 65 0.57 4.14 25.60
N GLY A 66 -0.14 3.04 25.43
CA GLY A 66 -1.33 2.93 24.60
C GLY A 66 -1.05 2.16 23.31
N PRO A 67 -2.13 1.79 22.58
CA PRO A 67 -2.03 0.95 21.40
C PRO A 67 -1.18 1.63 20.32
N ALA A 68 -0.03 1.05 20.04
CA ALA A 68 0.90 1.60 19.05
C ALA A 68 1.51 0.51 18.18
N LEU A 69 1.91 0.89 16.97
CA LEU A 69 2.58 0.02 16.01
C LEU A 69 4.05 0.43 15.88
N GLU A 70 4.94 -0.52 16.13
CA GLU A 70 6.39 -0.36 16.01
C GLU A 70 6.91 -1.22 14.85
N LEU A 71 7.71 -0.64 13.96
CA LEU A 71 8.35 -1.39 12.89
C LEU A 71 9.38 -2.37 13.46
N TYR A 72 9.32 -3.64 13.06
CA TYR A 72 10.21 -4.67 13.60
C TYR A 72 10.99 -5.35 12.48
N ASP A 73 12.33 -5.24 12.52
CA ASP A 73 13.28 -5.84 11.55
C ASP A 73 12.69 -5.85 10.12
N THR A 74 12.28 -4.66 9.67
CA THR A 74 11.72 -4.45 8.35
C THR A 74 12.57 -3.39 7.64
N ILE A 75 13.07 -3.73 6.46
CA ILE A 75 13.91 -2.87 5.63
C ILE A 75 13.16 -2.64 4.32
N ARG A 76 12.90 -1.37 3.98
CA ARG A 76 12.11 -1.01 2.79
C ARG A 76 12.60 -1.69 1.51
N GLY A 77 13.90 -1.69 1.26
CA GLY A 77 14.47 -2.29 0.05
C GLY A 77 14.35 -3.82 -0.01
N ARG A 78 14.40 -4.50 1.15
CA ARG A 78 14.34 -5.97 1.25
C ARG A 78 12.89 -6.47 1.23
N ASP A 79 12.04 -5.84 2.04
CA ASP A 79 10.76 -6.41 2.48
C ASP A 79 9.53 -5.74 1.85
N ILE A 80 9.68 -4.53 1.29
CA ILE A 80 8.55 -3.74 0.80
C ILE A 80 8.65 -3.48 -0.71
N ASN A 81 9.84 -3.11 -1.19
CA ASN A 81 10.03 -2.80 -2.59
C ASN A 81 9.82 -4.03 -3.45
N ALA A 82 8.94 -3.90 -4.45
CA ALA A 82 8.71 -4.94 -5.44
C ALA A 82 9.95 -5.11 -6.32
N VAL A 83 10.56 -6.29 -6.30
CA VAL A 83 11.69 -6.64 -7.17
C VAL A 83 11.32 -7.70 -8.22
N MET A 84 10.13 -8.29 -8.09
CA MET A 84 9.57 -9.26 -9.02
C MET A 84 8.10 -8.90 -9.33
N ASP A 85 7.73 -8.97 -10.60
CA ASP A 85 6.39 -8.65 -11.11
C ASP A 85 5.73 -9.93 -11.68
N TYR A 86 4.91 -10.60 -10.85
CA TYR A 86 4.12 -11.78 -11.23
C TYR A 86 2.65 -11.36 -11.42
N ILE A 87 1.69 -12.17 -10.95
CA ILE A 87 0.28 -11.76 -10.81
C ILE A 87 0.15 -10.67 -9.72
N LEU A 88 0.98 -10.76 -8.69
CA LEU A 88 1.14 -9.75 -7.64
C LEU A 88 2.62 -9.37 -7.55
N PRO A 89 2.95 -8.11 -7.18
CA PRO A 89 4.33 -7.72 -6.94
C PRO A 89 4.85 -8.39 -5.66
N PHE A 90 6.08 -8.90 -5.70
CA PHE A 90 6.73 -9.52 -4.55
C PHE A 90 8.05 -8.83 -4.18
N PRO A 91 8.37 -8.77 -2.87
CA PRO A 91 9.65 -8.28 -2.39
C PRO A 91 10.78 -9.29 -2.65
N THR A 92 11.97 -9.01 -2.14
CA THR A 92 13.14 -9.87 -2.34
C THR A 92 12.87 -11.29 -1.83
N ARG A 93 13.30 -12.32 -2.58
CA ARG A 93 13.10 -13.71 -2.16
C ARG A 93 13.74 -13.95 -0.78
N GLY A 94 12.98 -14.56 0.13
CA GLY A 94 13.42 -14.77 1.52
C GLY A 94 13.14 -13.57 2.44
N SER A 95 12.48 -12.53 1.95
CA SER A 95 11.89 -11.47 2.77
C SER A 95 10.95 -12.05 3.83
N PRO A 96 11.06 -11.64 5.11
CA PRO A 96 10.04 -11.89 6.13
C PRO A 96 8.80 -10.97 6.01
N ASP A 97 8.75 -10.14 4.97
CA ASP A 97 7.73 -9.13 4.68
C ASP A 97 7.63 -8.05 5.76
N LEU A 98 6.57 -7.23 5.71
CA LEU A 98 6.31 -6.20 6.71
C LEU A 98 6.03 -6.86 8.06
N ARG A 99 6.87 -6.56 9.05
CA ARG A 99 6.66 -6.99 10.43
C ARG A 99 6.50 -5.80 11.35
N VAL A 100 5.52 -5.90 12.23
CA VAL A 100 5.13 -4.84 13.15
C VAL A 100 4.88 -5.46 14.52
N ARG A 101 5.37 -4.80 15.56
CA ARG A 101 5.05 -5.12 16.96
C ARG A 101 3.93 -4.22 17.44
N ILE A 102 3.04 -4.78 18.24
CA ILE A 102 1.99 -4.04 18.93
C ILE A 102 2.54 -3.68 20.30
N GLY A 103 2.64 -2.38 20.58
CA GLY A 103 2.94 -1.83 21.90
C GLY A 103 1.66 -1.60 22.67
N ASP A 104 1.73 -1.83 23.98
CA ASP A 104 0.67 -1.58 24.96
C ASP A 104 1.00 -0.36 25.84
#